data_AF-S5ND59-F1
#
_entry.id   AF-S5ND59-F1
#
_cell.length_a   1.000
_cell.length_b   1.000
_cell.length_c   1.000
_cell.angle_alpha   90.00
_cell.angle_beta   90.00
_cell.angle_gamma   90.00
#
_symmetry.space_group_name_H-M   'P 1'
#
loop_
_entity.id
_entity.type
_entity.pdbx_description
1 polymer ?
#
loop_
_entity_poly.entity_id
_entity_poly.type
_entity_poly.pdbx_seq_one_letter_code
_entity_poly.pdbx_strand_id
1 'polypeptide(L)'
;MANTQFVKRIQDIMRNDPGINGDAQRIEQLSWILFLKIYDDREMIWELDDDDYTSIIPDGLHWREWAQDNKDGQSLTGDELLDFVNNRLLPSLKKITVTSDTPISKSIVKDAFIDANN
;
A
#
# COMPACT_ATOMS: atom_id res chain seq x y z
N MET A 1 6.71 22.46 -9.20
CA MET A 1 7.16 21.92 -10.49
C MET A 1 7.76 20.51 -10.41
N ALA A 2 8.28 20.05 -9.26
CA ALA A 2 8.80 18.68 -9.10
C ALA A 2 7.71 17.57 -9.11
N ASN A 3 6.56 17.80 -8.47
CA ASN A 3 5.50 16.76 -8.34
C ASN A 3 4.91 16.30 -9.68
N THR A 4 4.76 17.20 -10.65
CA THR A 4 4.18 16.83 -11.96
C THR A 4 5.10 15.91 -12.76
N GLN A 5 6.42 16.05 -12.62
CA GLN A 5 7.38 15.17 -13.29
C GLN A 5 7.42 13.77 -12.64
N PHE A 6 7.26 13.69 -11.32
CA PHE A 6 7.22 12.42 -10.59
C PHE A 6 5.98 11.58 -10.97
N VAL A 7 4.79 12.19 -10.93
CA VAL A 7 3.53 11.50 -11.31
C VAL A 7 3.60 11.02 -12.77
N LYS A 8 4.10 11.86 -13.69
CA LYS A 8 4.27 11.46 -15.10
C LYS A 8 5.21 10.28 -15.25
N ARG A 9 6.34 10.25 -14.53
CA ARG A 9 7.28 9.12 -14.57
C ARG A 9 6.64 7.82 -14.11
N ILE A 10 5.84 7.85 -13.05
CA ILE A 10 5.14 6.64 -12.59
C ILE A 10 4.14 6.17 -13.66
N GLN A 11 3.34 7.09 -14.22
CA GLN A 11 2.41 6.76 -15.31
C GLN A 11 3.12 6.17 -16.52
N ASP A 12 4.29 6.70 -16.89
CA ASP A 12 5.09 6.21 -18.01
C ASP A 12 5.66 4.81 -17.75
N ILE A 13 6.07 4.49 -16.51
CA ILE A 13 6.48 3.14 -16.13
C ILE A 13 5.29 2.18 -16.25
N MET A 14 4.14 2.55 -15.67
CA MET A 14 2.95 1.70 -15.68
C MET A 14 2.43 1.44 -17.09
N ARG A 15 2.59 2.36 -18.04
CA ARG A 15 2.21 2.15 -19.44
C ARG A 15 2.83 0.92 -20.08
N ASN A 16 3.98 0.49 -19.60
CA ASN A 16 4.67 -0.71 -20.08
C ASN A 16 4.19 -1.99 -19.39
N ASP A 17 3.29 -1.89 -18.40
CA ASP A 17 2.70 -3.03 -17.71
C ASP A 17 1.63 -3.70 -18.60
N PRO A 18 1.87 -4.94 -19.09
CA PRO A 18 0.91 -5.66 -19.92
C PRO A 18 -0.35 -6.11 -19.15
N GLY A 19 -0.31 -6.10 -17.81
CA GLY A 19 -1.45 -6.44 -16.95
C GLY A 19 -2.47 -5.31 -16.78
N ILE A 20 -2.12 -4.08 -17.18
CA ILE A 20 -2.97 -2.90 -16.96
C ILE A 20 -3.57 -2.36 -18.27
N ASN A 21 -4.88 -2.53 -18.42
CA ASN A 21 -5.68 -2.03 -19.54
C ASN A 21 -6.39 -0.71 -19.21
N GLY A 22 -5.70 0.39 -19.49
CA GLY A 22 -6.29 1.74 -19.51
C GLY A 22 -6.03 2.58 -18.27
N ASP A 23 -6.40 3.86 -18.34
CA ASP A 23 -6.04 4.85 -17.32
C ASP A 23 -6.76 4.62 -15.97
N ALA A 24 -7.97 4.06 -16.00
CA ALA A 24 -8.72 3.76 -14.78
C ALA A 24 -8.00 2.74 -13.88
N GLN A 25 -7.50 1.65 -14.46
CA GLN A 25 -6.74 0.64 -13.71
C GLN A 25 -5.39 1.19 -13.23
N ARG A 26 -4.73 2.07 -14.00
CA ARG A 26 -3.51 2.75 -13.52
C ARG A 26 -3.79 3.64 -12.30
N ILE A 27 -4.91 4.36 -12.31
CA ILE A 27 -5.33 5.17 -11.17
C ILE A 27 -5.63 4.27 -9.96
N GLU A 28 -6.29 3.13 -10.16
CA GLU A 28 -6.57 2.16 -9.09
C GLU A 28 -5.26 1.65 -8.44
N GLN A 29 -4.31 1.18 -9.25
CA GLN A 29 -2.99 0.73 -8.77
C GLN A 29 -2.27 1.83 -7.99
N LEU A 30 -2.23 3.06 -8.53
CA LEU A 30 -1.59 4.18 -7.84
C LEU A 30 -2.28 4.53 -6.53
N SER A 31 -3.61 4.42 -6.48
CA SER A 31 -4.40 4.84 -5.32
C SER A 31 -4.06 4.00 -4.09
N TRP A 32 -4.07 2.67 -4.19
CA TRP A 32 -3.79 1.81 -3.03
C TRP A 32 -2.32 1.86 -2.62
N ILE A 33 -1.38 1.93 -3.59
CA ILE A 33 0.06 2.03 -3.33
C ILE A 33 0.36 3.30 -2.54
N LEU A 34 -0.16 4.44 -3.01
CA LEU A 34 0.04 5.72 -2.34
C LEU A 34 -0.65 5.77 -0.99
N PHE A 35 -1.85 5.19 -0.88
CA PHE A 35 -2.54 5.09 0.40
C PHE A 35 -1.70 4.32 1.42
N LEU A 36 -1.19 3.13 1.06
CA LEU A 36 -0.39 2.31 1.98
C LEU A 36 0.87 3.05 2.45
N LYS A 37 1.58 3.71 1.52
CA LYS A 37 2.77 4.50 1.84
C LYS A 37 2.46 5.62 2.84
N ILE A 38 1.41 6.40 2.55
CA ILE A 38 1.04 7.55 3.37
C ILE A 38 0.52 7.08 4.73
N TYR A 39 -0.24 5.99 4.77
CA TYR A 39 -0.75 5.42 6.01
C TYR A 39 0.39 4.94 6.91
N ASP A 40 1.34 4.17 6.37
CA ASP A 40 2.53 3.73 7.11
C ASP A 40 3.34 4.89 7.68
N ASP A 41 3.51 5.98 6.91
CA ASP A 41 4.16 7.21 7.41
C ASP A 41 3.41 7.85 8.59
N ARG A 42 2.08 7.75 8.61
CA ARG A 42 1.25 8.25 9.70
C ARG A 42 1.30 7.32 10.91
N GLU A 43 1.33 6.01 10.71
CA GLU A 43 1.51 5.04 11.78
C GLU A 43 2.84 5.22 12.51
N MET A 44 3.94 5.43 11.78
CA MET A 44 5.23 5.73 12.41
C MET A 44 5.17 6.95 13.33
N ILE A 45 4.37 7.97 12.99
CA ILE A 45 4.19 9.15 13.85
C ILE A 45 3.34 8.78 15.08
N TRP A 46 2.24 8.06 14.89
CA TRP A 46 1.37 7.65 15.99
C TRP A 46 2.06 6.71 16.98
N GLU A 47 2.87 5.77 16.50
CA GLU A 47 3.71 4.89 17.32
C GLU A 47 4.73 5.64 18.18
N LEU A 48 5.13 6.85 17.77
CA LEU A 48 6.03 7.71 18.53
C LEU A 48 5.29 8.61 19.52
N ASP A 49 4.07 9.03 19.18
CA ASP A 49 3.28 9.98 19.96
C ASP A 49 2.43 9.27 21.05
N ASP A 50 2.10 7.99 20.86
CA ASP A 50 1.24 7.19 21.73
C ASP A 50 1.86 5.80 21.99
N ASP A 51 2.39 5.61 23.20
CA ASP A 51 3.04 4.35 23.62
C ASP A 51 2.09 3.14 23.60
N ASP A 52 0.77 3.36 23.67
CA ASP A 52 -0.25 2.30 23.63
C ASP A 52 -0.84 2.10 22.21
N TYR A 53 -0.26 2.76 21.20
CA TYR A 53 -0.73 2.64 19.82
C TYR A 53 -0.61 1.20 19.31
N THR A 54 -1.72 0.65 18.83
CA THR A 54 -1.77 -0.65 18.15
C THR A 54 -2.17 -0.46 16.70
N SER A 55 -1.33 -0.90 15.75
CA SER A 55 -1.64 -0.84 14.32
C SER A 55 -2.88 -1.67 13.97
N ILE A 56 -3.63 -1.22 12.96
CA ILE A 56 -4.68 -2.05 12.31
C ILE A 56 -4.11 -2.87 11.16
N ILE A 57 -2.93 -2.52 10.66
CA ILE A 57 -2.20 -3.26 9.64
C ILE A 57 -1.45 -4.42 10.32
N PRO A 58 -1.65 -5.67 9.87
CA PRO A 58 -0.87 -6.80 10.38
C PRO A 58 0.63 -6.69 10.08
N ASP A 59 1.45 -7.25 10.97
CA ASP A 59 2.90 -7.36 10.76
C ASP A 59 3.25 -8.04 9.42
N GLY A 60 4.33 -7.55 8.81
CA GLY A 60 4.79 -7.92 7.47
C GLY A 60 4.02 -7.29 6.32
N LEU A 61 3.01 -6.46 6.59
CA LEU A 61 2.18 -5.81 5.55
C LEU A 61 2.34 -4.28 5.52
N HIS A 62 3.06 -3.68 6.48
CA HIS A 62 3.36 -2.25 6.44
C HIS A 62 4.27 -1.95 5.25
N TRP A 63 4.13 -0.75 4.67
CA TRP A 63 4.95 -0.34 3.53
C TRP A 63 6.46 -0.52 3.80
N ARG A 64 6.93 -0.06 4.97
CA ARG A 64 8.33 -0.18 5.41
C ARG A 64 8.88 -1.61 5.46
N GLU A 65 8.03 -2.64 5.56
CA GLU A 65 8.47 -4.03 5.74
C GLU A 65 8.75 -4.75 4.42
N TRP A 66 8.11 -4.35 3.31
CA TRP A 66 8.22 -5.07 2.04
C TRP A 66 8.64 -4.19 0.86
N ALA A 67 8.30 -2.90 0.88
CA ALA A 67 8.53 -1.99 -0.25
C ALA A 67 9.84 -1.20 -0.15
N GLN A 68 10.54 -1.27 1.00
CA GLN A 68 11.80 -0.58 1.20
C GLN A 68 12.96 -1.36 0.54
N ASP A 69 13.71 -0.67 -0.32
CA ASP A 69 14.95 -1.20 -0.89
C ASP A 69 16.13 -0.93 0.06
N ASN A 70 16.57 -1.97 0.75
CA ASN A 70 17.74 -1.94 1.64
C ASN A 70 19.07 -2.02 0.89
N LYS A 71 19.04 -2.18 -0.45
CA LYS A 71 20.20 -2.33 -1.35
C LYS A 71 21.10 -3.51 -1.02
N ASP A 72 20.52 -4.52 -0.39
CA ASP A 72 21.14 -5.80 -0.06
C ASP A 72 20.80 -6.91 -1.08
N GLY A 73 19.96 -6.59 -2.06
CA GLY A 73 19.49 -7.52 -3.09
C GLY A 73 18.38 -8.46 -2.63
N GLN A 74 17.78 -8.23 -1.46
CA GLN A 74 16.74 -9.09 -0.88
C GLN A 74 15.33 -8.52 -1.03
N SER A 75 15.18 -7.34 -1.64
CA SER A 75 13.88 -6.73 -1.89
C SER A 75 13.02 -7.58 -2.82
N LEU A 76 11.74 -7.70 -2.49
CA LEU A 76 10.76 -8.41 -3.31
C LEU A 76 10.66 -7.74 -4.69
N THR A 77 10.87 -8.52 -5.75
CA THR A 77 10.71 -8.06 -7.14
C THR A 77 10.11 -9.17 -8.00
N GLY A 78 9.67 -8.81 -9.23
CA GLY A 78 9.17 -9.79 -10.20
C GLY A 78 8.03 -10.66 -9.67
N ASP A 79 8.09 -11.95 -9.95
CA ASP A 79 7.03 -12.91 -9.60
C ASP A 79 6.82 -13.05 -8.09
N GLU A 80 7.88 -12.91 -7.29
CA GLU A 80 7.78 -12.99 -5.82
C GLU A 80 7.02 -11.80 -5.25
N LEU A 81 7.24 -10.60 -5.80
CA LEU A 81 6.47 -9.41 -5.43
C LEU A 81 5.01 -9.56 -5.85
N LEU A 82 4.75 -10.07 -7.05
CA LEU A 82 3.39 -10.29 -7.54
C LEU A 82 2.63 -11.31 -6.67
N ASP A 83 3.27 -12.43 -6.31
CA ASP A 83 2.69 -13.43 -5.42
C ASP A 83 2.37 -12.84 -4.04
N PHE A 84 3.32 -12.09 -3.46
CA PHE A 84 3.10 -11.40 -2.18
C PHE A 84 1.91 -10.42 -2.25
N VAL A 85 1.86 -9.56 -3.26
CA VAL A 85 0.79 -8.57 -3.40
C VAL A 85 -0.57 -9.24 -3.58
N ASN A 86 -0.65 -10.23 -4.47
CA ASN A 86 -1.90 -10.85 -4.89
C ASN A 86 -2.46 -11.85 -3.86
N ASN A 87 -1.58 -12.60 -3.20
CA ASN A 87 -1.99 -13.72 -2.35
C ASN A 87 -1.87 -13.41 -0.86
N ARG A 88 -1.11 -12.37 -0.48
CA ARG A 88 -0.91 -11.99 0.93
C ARG A 88 -1.36 -10.57 1.25
N LEU A 89 -0.80 -9.54 0.61
CA LEU A 89 -1.02 -8.15 0.97
C LEU A 89 -2.49 -7.72 0.78
N LEU A 90 -2.97 -7.67 -0.47
CA LEU A 90 -4.32 -7.17 -0.77
C LEU A 90 -5.41 -8.04 -0.10
N PRO A 91 -5.34 -9.39 -0.13
CA PRO A 91 -6.36 -10.21 0.54
C PRO A 91 -6.41 -10.00 2.06
N SER A 92 -5.26 -9.74 2.71
CA SER A 92 -5.22 -9.55 4.16
C SER A 92 -5.78 -8.18 4.55
N LEU A 93 -5.40 -7.12 3.83
CA LEU A 93 -5.90 -5.76 4.08
C LEU A 93 -7.42 -5.66 3.85
N LYS A 94 -7.95 -6.35 2.84
CA LYS A 94 -9.40 -6.47 2.59
C LYS A 94 -10.17 -7.15 3.74
N LYS A 95 -9.51 -8.06 4.45
CA LYS A 95 -10.11 -8.88 5.53
C LYS A 95 -9.97 -8.25 6.92
N ILE A 96 -9.38 -7.06 7.03
CA ILE A 96 -9.33 -6.31 8.28
C ILE A 96 -10.75 -6.20 8.86
N THR A 97 -10.86 -6.51 10.14
CA THR A 97 -12.12 -6.43 10.87
C THR A 97 -12.25 -5.03 11.43
N VAL A 98 -13.33 -4.35 11.06
CA VAL A 98 -13.69 -3.02 11.54
C VAL A 98 -15.01 -3.16 12.27
N THR A 99 -15.04 -2.66 13.50
CA THR A 99 -16.19 -2.65 14.40
C THR A 99 -16.63 -1.22 14.69
N SER A 100 -17.77 -1.04 15.36
CA SER A 100 -18.29 0.31 15.69
C SER A 100 -17.39 1.11 16.64
N ASP A 101 -16.53 0.44 17.40
CA ASP A 101 -15.52 1.02 18.30
C ASP A 101 -14.17 1.28 17.62
N THR A 102 -13.98 0.82 16.38
CA THR A 102 -12.74 1.09 15.64
C THR A 102 -12.65 2.58 15.30
N PRO A 103 -11.56 3.28 15.68
CA PRO A 103 -11.36 4.68 15.33
C PRO A 103 -11.41 4.90 13.81
N ILE A 104 -11.98 6.03 13.38
CA ILE A 104 -12.12 6.36 11.95
C ILE A 104 -10.75 6.33 11.24
N SER A 105 -9.70 6.83 11.90
CA SER A 105 -8.34 6.80 11.35
C SER A 105 -7.80 5.40 11.08
N LYS A 106 -8.36 4.35 11.71
CA LYS A 106 -8.00 2.95 11.46
C LYS A 106 -8.99 2.29 10.48
N SER A 107 -10.28 2.59 10.59
CA SER A 107 -11.30 1.99 9.73
C SER A 107 -11.09 2.28 8.24
N ILE A 108 -10.54 3.47 7.91
CA ILE A 108 -10.28 3.89 6.52
C ILE A 108 -9.35 2.94 5.75
N VAL A 109 -8.53 2.13 6.44
CA VAL A 109 -7.64 1.17 5.78
C VAL A 109 -8.47 0.17 5.00
N LYS A 110 -9.49 -0.44 5.63
CA LYS A 110 -10.33 -1.43 4.95
C LYS A 110 -11.00 -0.84 3.71
N ASP A 111 -11.55 0.37 3.83
CA ASP A 111 -12.24 1.04 2.73
C ASP A 111 -11.30 1.34 1.56
N ALA A 112 -10.04 1.70 1.85
CA ALA A 112 -9.04 1.94 0.81
C ALA A 112 -8.64 0.69 0.01
N PHE A 113 -8.78 -0.50 0.60
CA PHE A 113 -8.37 -1.76 -0.03
C PHE A 113 -9.52 -2.64 -0.51
N ILE A 114 -10.78 -2.35 -0.17
CA ILE A 114 -11.92 -3.24 -0.47
C ILE A 114 -12.05 -3.53 -1.97
N ASP A 115 -11.84 -2.50 -2.78
CA ASP A 115 -11.93 -2.57 -4.25
C ASP A 115 -10.57 -2.77 -4.93
N ALA A 116 -9.45 -2.76 -4.20
CA ALA A 116 -8.12 -2.83 -4.79
C ALA A 116 -7.81 -4.23 -5.35
N ASN A 117 -7.56 -4.34 -6.65
CA ASN A 117 -7.13 -5.58 -7.28
C ASN A 117 -5.81 -5.36 -8.02
N ASN A 118 -5.07 -6.43 -8.33
CA ASN A 118 -3.86 -6.42 -9.14
C ASN A 118 -3.93 -7.53 -10.19
#